data_AF-A0A819ECX6-F1
#
_entry.id   AF-A0A819ECX6-F1
#
_cell.length_a   1.000
_cell.length_b   1.000
_cell.length_c   1.000
_cell.angle_alpha   90.00
_cell.angle_beta   90.00
_cell.angle_gamma   90.00
#
_symmetry.space_group_name_H-M   'P 1'
#
loop_
_entity.id
_entity.type
_entity.pdbx_description
1 polymer ?
#
loop_
_entity_poly.entity_id
_entity_poly.type
_entity_poly.pdbx_seq_one_letter_code
_entity_poly.pdbx_strand_id
1 'polypeptide(L)'
;DGLDIGASLYIYYREECVVYLYSDWKDTQTKKQSYTSDTIQLVFSTSKRILATVIALCVKRGWLDYDALIAEYWSEFASSGKQNITIGDLLLYRAGLSFIDKQLTVEDIYNGSRMASLVDAQKPHCQPKTAHEYHGHIIGYAAGELIRRVDLHHRTYNQFVRDELDREFYVSILHDEVEARVSPVTRKEVDTSNVFSMDSQTQKKSLSCSDASPLESSLMIFNGTRLHCVAIPSVNEITNARSLARIYYLLIGDINEYGKKQKRLLSEQTLIEATKNVTPTDEPDRNWYNMSTNFGKGRFQIYSDCFNIFGDGVFSHSDIILDLYL
;
A
#
# COMPACT_ATOMS: atom_id res chain seq x y z
N ASP A 1 -12.84 24.57 4.45
CA ASP A 1 -13.63 24.35 5.69
C ASP A 1 -12.79 24.20 6.95
N GLY A 2 -11.44 24.23 6.89
CA GLY A 2 -10.58 24.17 8.09
C GLY A 2 -10.73 22.86 8.87
N LEU A 3 -11.07 21.77 8.18
CA LEU A 3 -11.42 20.48 8.77
C LEU A 3 -10.19 19.61 9.05
N ASP A 4 -9.06 19.93 8.42
CA ASP A 4 -7.78 19.26 8.63
C ASP A 4 -7.16 19.66 9.95
N ILE A 5 -6.54 18.70 10.61
CA ILE A 5 -5.90 18.86 11.92
C ILE A 5 -4.45 19.35 11.76
N GLY A 6 -3.76 18.79 10.77
CA GLY A 6 -2.40 19.09 10.40
C GLY A 6 -2.04 18.26 9.18
N ALA A 7 -1.36 18.90 8.24
CA ALA A 7 -1.07 18.31 6.94
C ALA A 7 0.26 18.83 6.39
N SER A 8 0.81 18.08 5.42
CA SER A 8 1.92 18.53 4.60
C SER A 8 1.67 18.23 3.13
N LEU A 9 2.18 19.10 2.26
CA LEU A 9 2.13 18.99 0.81
C LEU A 9 3.52 19.22 0.24
N TYR A 10 3.96 18.34 -0.65
CA TYR A 10 5.23 18.43 -1.33
C TYR A 10 5.05 18.12 -2.82
N ILE A 11 5.51 19.02 -3.70
CA ILE A 11 5.38 18.87 -5.15
C ILE A 11 6.74 19.10 -5.81
N TYR A 12 7.16 18.10 -6.59
CA TYR A 12 8.28 18.25 -7.51
C TYR A 12 7.81 18.63 -8.90
N TYR A 13 8.55 19.53 -9.55
CA TYR A 13 8.42 19.85 -10.95
C TYR A 13 9.82 20.05 -11.55
N ARG A 14 10.14 19.30 -12.61
CA ARG A 14 11.44 19.39 -13.32
C ARG A 14 12.65 19.37 -12.37
N GLU A 15 12.77 18.29 -11.60
CA GLU A 15 13.88 17.98 -10.67
C GLU A 15 13.90 18.82 -9.38
N GLU A 16 13.05 19.84 -9.27
CA GLU A 16 13.02 20.78 -8.15
C GLU A 16 11.72 20.67 -7.34
N CYS A 17 11.84 20.88 -6.02
CA CYS A 17 10.67 21.11 -5.17
C CYS A 17 10.10 22.51 -5.46
N VAL A 18 8.87 22.58 -5.96
CA VAL A 18 8.17 23.84 -6.27
C VAL A 18 7.08 24.20 -5.28
N VAL A 19 6.57 23.22 -4.53
CA VAL A 19 5.63 23.46 -3.43
C VAL A 19 6.10 22.65 -2.23
N TYR A 20 6.21 23.35 -1.11
CA TYR A 20 6.46 22.73 0.19
C TYR A 20 5.69 23.48 1.26
N LEU A 21 4.62 22.86 1.74
CA LEU A 21 3.73 23.42 2.73
C LEU A 21 3.52 22.42 3.86
N TYR A 22 3.41 22.93 5.08
CA TYR A 22 2.91 22.21 6.23
C TYR A 22 2.26 23.22 7.17
N SER A 23 1.22 22.80 7.88
CA SER A 23 0.44 23.70 8.73
C SER A 23 -0.26 22.97 9.86
N ASP A 24 -0.71 23.75 10.84
CA ASP A 24 -1.58 23.38 11.94
C ASP A 24 -0.91 22.46 13.00
N TRP A 25 -1.60 21.43 13.47
CA TRP A 25 -1.25 20.70 14.70
C TRP A 25 -0.87 19.27 14.41
N LYS A 26 0.20 18.81 15.07
CA LYS A 26 0.59 17.40 15.05
C LYS A 26 -0.41 16.53 15.81
N ASP A 27 -0.97 17.05 16.90
CA ASP A 27 -1.94 16.38 17.76
C ASP A 27 -2.95 17.40 18.33
N THR A 28 -4.24 17.16 18.07
CA THR A 28 -5.35 18.01 18.52
C THR A 28 -5.87 17.70 19.91
N GLN A 29 -5.57 16.55 20.49
CA GLN A 29 -5.93 16.29 21.89
C GLN A 29 -5.15 17.21 22.81
N THR A 30 -3.87 17.40 22.51
CA THR A 30 -3.01 18.26 23.32
C THR A 30 -2.94 19.69 22.78
N LYS A 31 -3.02 19.93 21.46
CA LYS A 31 -2.76 21.23 20.79
C LYS A 31 -1.48 21.92 21.29
N LYS A 32 -0.48 21.12 21.70
CA LYS A 32 0.79 21.60 22.25
C LYS A 32 1.94 21.47 21.25
N GLN A 33 1.76 20.67 20.20
CA GLN A 33 2.80 20.40 19.21
C GLN A 33 2.31 20.80 17.82
N SER A 34 3.06 21.71 17.18
CA SER A 34 2.83 22.11 15.78
C SER A 34 3.15 20.96 14.83
N TYR A 35 2.43 20.90 13.72
CA TYR A 35 2.82 20.09 12.58
C TYR A 35 4.04 20.74 11.92
N THR A 36 5.08 19.95 11.64
CA THR A 36 6.34 20.46 11.11
C THR A 36 6.79 19.69 9.87
N SER A 37 7.87 20.17 9.27
CA SER A 37 8.64 19.46 8.23
C SER A 37 9.00 18.02 8.55
N ASP A 38 9.20 17.71 9.83
CA ASP A 38 9.71 16.42 10.28
C ASP A 38 8.62 15.54 10.87
N THR A 39 7.38 16.04 10.93
CA THR A 39 6.20 15.26 11.33
C THR A 39 5.95 14.14 10.32
N ILE A 40 5.76 12.92 10.81
CA ILE A 40 5.46 11.74 10.00
C ILE A 40 4.09 11.17 10.41
N GLN A 41 3.44 10.45 9.50
CA GLN A 41 2.09 9.91 9.67
C GLN A 41 1.99 8.53 9.03
N LEU A 42 1.07 7.71 9.53
CA LEU A 42 0.65 6.51 8.80
C LEU A 42 0.03 6.94 7.47
N VAL A 43 0.44 6.28 6.39
CA VAL A 43 -0.04 6.57 5.04
C VAL A 43 -0.97 5.49 4.46
N PHE A 44 -1.36 4.51 5.27
CA PHE A 44 -2.38 3.51 4.92
C PHE A 44 -2.19 2.89 3.52
N SER A 45 -3.17 3.00 2.63
CA SER A 45 -3.14 2.31 1.34
C SER A 45 -2.11 2.87 0.35
N THR A 46 -1.56 4.06 0.60
CA THR A 46 -0.38 4.59 -0.11
C THR A 46 0.78 3.60 -0.05
N SER A 47 0.90 2.85 1.05
CA SER A 47 1.85 1.76 1.21
C SER A 47 1.80 0.71 0.11
N LYS A 48 0.63 0.43 -0.47
CA LYS A 48 0.47 -0.50 -1.60
C LYS A 48 1.25 -0.04 -2.84
N ARG A 49 1.46 1.27 -2.98
CA ARG A 49 2.19 1.87 -4.10
C ARG A 49 3.70 1.83 -3.87
N ILE A 50 4.11 1.91 -2.61
CA ILE A 50 5.50 1.64 -2.25
C ILE A 50 5.82 0.16 -2.44
N LEU A 51 4.91 -0.73 -2.07
CA LEU A 51 5.03 -2.15 -2.37
C LEU A 51 5.12 -2.41 -3.89
N ALA A 52 4.26 -1.76 -4.70
CA ALA A 52 4.31 -1.82 -6.15
C ALA A 52 5.67 -1.32 -6.72
N THR A 53 6.20 -0.24 -6.15
CA THR A 53 7.53 0.29 -6.50
C THR A 53 8.64 -0.71 -6.21
N VAL A 54 8.61 -1.37 -5.05
CA VAL A 54 9.59 -2.40 -4.69
C VAL A 54 9.50 -3.59 -5.65
N ILE A 55 8.30 -4.06 -5.99
CA ILE A 55 8.15 -5.15 -6.96
C ILE A 55 8.66 -4.73 -8.34
N ALA A 56 8.35 -3.51 -8.81
CA ALA A 56 8.87 -3.00 -10.07
C ALA A 56 10.42 -2.90 -10.08
N LEU A 57 11.04 -2.57 -8.94
CA LEU A 57 12.50 -2.64 -8.79
C LEU A 57 13.04 -4.07 -8.91
N CYS A 58 12.37 -5.05 -8.29
CA CYS A 58 12.73 -6.46 -8.45
C CYS A 58 12.59 -6.91 -9.93
N VAL A 59 11.54 -6.47 -10.63
CA VAL A 59 11.35 -6.73 -12.07
C VAL A 59 12.46 -6.09 -12.90
N LYS A 60 12.79 -4.81 -12.65
CA LYS A 60 13.93 -4.13 -13.29
C LYS A 60 15.24 -4.90 -13.12
N ARG A 61 15.45 -5.53 -11.96
CA ARG A 61 16.64 -6.32 -11.63
C ARG A 61 16.60 -7.75 -12.19
N GLY A 62 15.49 -8.17 -12.80
CA GLY A 62 15.28 -9.53 -13.28
C GLY A 62 15.07 -10.56 -12.16
N TRP A 63 14.72 -10.11 -10.95
CA TRP A 63 14.49 -10.99 -9.80
C TRP A 63 13.05 -11.51 -9.73
N LEU A 64 12.11 -10.77 -10.32
CA LEU A 64 10.72 -11.15 -10.50
C LEU A 64 10.29 -10.90 -11.94
N ASP A 65 9.27 -11.63 -12.36
CA ASP A 65 8.52 -11.37 -13.58
C ASP A 65 7.02 -11.35 -13.21
N TYR A 66 6.30 -10.36 -13.72
CA TYR A 66 4.87 -10.24 -13.50
C TYR A 66 4.08 -11.43 -14.07
N ASP A 67 4.55 -12.03 -15.16
CA ASP A 67 3.86 -13.13 -15.84
C ASP A 67 4.32 -14.52 -15.33
N ALA A 68 5.38 -14.58 -14.53
CA ALA A 68 5.87 -15.82 -13.92
C ALA A 68 4.92 -16.32 -12.83
N LEU A 69 4.88 -17.65 -12.66
CA LEU A 69 4.10 -18.28 -11.61
C LEU A 69 4.72 -17.96 -10.25
N ILE A 70 3.89 -17.67 -9.25
CA ILE A 70 4.36 -17.47 -7.87
C ILE A 70 5.11 -18.71 -7.37
N ALA A 71 4.68 -19.89 -7.81
CA ALA A 71 5.28 -21.19 -7.48
C ALA A 71 6.74 -21.33 -7.92
N GLU A 72 7.20 -20.56 -8.91
CA GLU A 72 8.60 -20.55 -9.35
C GLU A 72 9.52 -19.92 -8.29
N TYR A 73 9.00 -18.98 -7.50
CA TYR A 73 9.74 -18.28 -6.44
C TYR A 73 9.38 -18.80 -5.04
N TRP A 74 8.16 -19.32 -4.86
CA TRP A 74 7.59 -19.77 -3.60
C TRP A 74 6.81 -21.06 -3.82
N SER A 75 7.51 -22.19 -3.81
CA SER A 75 6.94 -23.51 -4.14
C SER A 75 5.73 -23.91 -3.29
N GLU A 76 5.76 -23.56 -2.00
CA GLU A 76 4.72 -23.88 -1.02
C GLU A 76 3.39 -23.18 -1.35
N PHE A 77 3.45 -22.02 -2.02
CA PHE A 77 2.29 -21.29 -2.51
C PHE A 77 1.47 -22.11 -3.53
N ALA A 78 2.08 -23.06 -4.26
CA ALA A 78 1.37 -23.86 -5.27
C ALA A 78 0.26 -24.76 -4.70
N SER A 79 0.20 -24.90 -3.37
CA SER A 79 -0.80 -25.69 -2.65
C SER A 79 -2.23 -25.23 -2.91
N SER A 80 -3.20 -26.13 -2.71
CA SER A 80 -4.64 -25.81 -2.68
C SER A 80 -5.20 -25.16 -3.96
N GLY A 81 -4.66 -25.51 -5.14
CA GLY A 81 -5.17 -25.04 -6.43
C GLY A 81 -4.56 -23.72 -6.92
N LYS A 82 -3.44 -23.28 -6.32
CA LYS A 82 -2.78 -21.99 -6.62
C LYS A 82 -1.60 -22.09 -7.58
N GLN A 83 -1.32 -23.27 -8.13
CA GLN A 83 -0.16 -23.55 -8.98
C GLN A 83 -0.06 -22.68 -10.25
N ASN A 84 -1.18 -22.13 -10.73
CA ASN A 84 -1.24 -21.36 -11.98
C ASN A 84 -1.40 -19.84 -11.76
N ILE A 85 -1.24 -19.36 -10.52
CA ILE A 85 -1.35 -17.94 -10.17
C ILE A 85 0.00 -17.25 -10.45
N THR A 86 -0.04 -16.19 -11.23
CA THR A 86 1.11 -15.35 -11.56
C THR A 86 1.32 -14.24 -10.53
N ILE A 87 2.48 -13.61 -10.54
CA ILE A 87 2.75 -12.42 -9.72
C ILE A 87 1.75 -11.30 -10.06
N GLY A 88 1.46 -11.09 -11.34
CA GLY A 88 0.47 -10.12 -11.81
C GLY A 88 -0.93 -10.40 -11.27
N ASP A 89 -1.36 -11.67 -11.25
CA ASP A 89 -2.67 -12.05 -10.68
C ASP A 89 -2.79 -11.68 -9.19
N LEU A 90 -1.74 -11.94 -8.41
CA LEU A 90 -1.70 -11.55 -7.00
C LEU A 90 -1.74 -10.03 -6.83
N LEU A 91 -0.94 -9.32 -7.62
CA LEU A 91 -0.85 -7.86 -7.59
C LEU A 91 -2.16 -7.18 -7.99
N LEU A 92 -2.95 -7.81 -8.85
CA LEU A 92 -4.21 -7.30 -9.36
C LEU A 92 -5.41 -7.96 -8.67
N TYR A 93 -5.25 -8.51 -7.45
CA TYR A 93 -6.37 -9.05 -6.67
C TYR A 93 -7.17 -10.17 -7.36
N ARG A 94 -6.53 -10.91 -8.27
CA ARG A 94 -7.13 -12.01 -9.03
C ARG A 94 -6.73 -13.39 -8.52
N ALA A 95 -6.01 -13.46 -7.40
CA ALA A 95 -5.61 -14.73 -6.79
C ALA A 95 -6.77 -15.44 -6.05
N GLY A 96 -7.89 -14.76 -5.80
CA GLY A 96 -9.00 -15.26 -4.98
C GLY A 96 -8.67 -15.35 -3.49
N LEU A 97 -7.65 -14.61 -3.02
CA LEU A 97 -7.14 -14.63 -1.65
C LEU A 97 -7.62 -13.41 -0.85
N SER A 98 -8.94 -13.26 -0.76
CA SER A 98 -9.59 -12.10 -0.15
C SER A 98 -9.32 -11.92 1.35
N PHE A 99 -9.35 -13.02 2.10
CA PHE A 99 -9.12 -13.05 3.55
C PHE A 99 -8.48 -14.39 3.96
N ILE A 100 -8.16 -14.57 5.24
CA ILE A 100 -7.70 -15.85 5.79
C ILE A 100 -8.87 -16.48 6.54
N ASP A 101 -9.22 -17.74 6.21
CA ASP A 101 -10.36 -18.44 6.82
C ASP A 101 -10.16 -18.69 8.33
N LYS A 102 -8.90 -18.81 8.76
CA LYS A 102 -8.57 -18.98 10.17
C LYS A 102 -8.74 -17.65 10.90
N GLN A 103 -9.35 -17.72 12.07
CA GLN A 103 -9.40 -16.58 12.99
C GLN A 103 -7.98 -16.11 13.34
N LEU A 104 -7.68 -14.85 13.04
CA LEU A 104 -6.38 -14.25 13.30
C LEU A 104 -6.35 -13.58 14.68
N THR A 105 -5.26 -13.79 15.40
CA THR A 105 -4.89 -13.02 16.57
C THR A 105 -4.02 -11.82 16.17
N VAL A 106 -3.90 -10.84 17.07
CA VAL A 106 -2.96 -9.70 16.86
C VAL A 106 -1.52 -10.20 16.68
N GLU A 107 -1.14 -11.27 17.39
CA GLU A 107 0.19 -11.87 17.26
C GLU A 107 0.43 -12.50 15.88
N ASP A 108 -0.63 -13.04 15.26
CA ASP A 108 -0.55 -13.55 13.90
C ASP A 108 -0.23 -12.42 12.93
N ILE A 109 -0.98 -11.32 13.00
CA ILE A 109 -0.80 -10.13 12.15
C ILE A 109 0.61 -9.54 12.32
N TYR A 110 1.12 -9.49 13.55
CA TYR A 110 2.44 -8.93 13.84
C TYR A 110 3.59 -9.84 13.40
N ASN A 111 3.29 -11.06 12.95
CA ASN A 111 4.27 -12.03 12.49
C ASN A 111 4.16 -12.26 10.99
N GLY A 112 4.97 -11.51 10.22
CA GLY A 112 4.97 -11.59 8.76
C GLY A 112 5.23 -13.00 8.20
N SER A 113 6.15 -13.77 8.81
CA SER A 113 6.42 -15.15 8.38
C SER A 113 5.22 -16.07 8.61
N ARG A 114 4.54 -15.90 9.75
CA ARG A 114 3.33 -16.66 10.05
C ARG A 114 2.18 -16.30 9.12
N MET A 115 2.00 -15.01 8.82
CA MET A 115 1.03 -14.57 7.82
C MET A 115 1.34 -15.13 6.44
N ALA A 116 2.61 -15.17 6.02
CA ALA A 116 3.01 -15.80 4.77
C ALA A 116 2.63 -17.30 4.73
N SER A 117 2.89 -18.06 5.81
CA SER A 117 2.47 -19.46 5.92
C SER A 117 0.95 -19.65 6.00
N LEU A 118 0.19 -18.63 6.40
CA LEU A 118 -1.27 -18.68 6.32
C LEU A 118 -1.75 -18.43 4.88
N VAL A 119 -1.07 -17.54 4.16
CA VAL A 119 -1.35 -17.24 2.76
C VAL A 119 -1.07 -18.45 1.85
N ASP A 120 0.06 -19.15 2.01
CA ASP A 120 0.35 -20.34 1.19
C ASP A 120 -0.61 -21.50 1.47
N ALA A 121 -1.13 -21.63 2.69
CA ALA A 121 -2.10 -22.65 3.06
C ALA A 121 -3.54 -22.30 2.61
N GLN A 122 -3.86 -21.01 2.48
CA GLN A 122 -5.20 -20.54 2.14
C GLN A 122 -5.65 -21.05 0.77
N LYS A 123 -6.88 -21.58 0.72
CA LYS A 123 -7.54 -21.94 -0.54
C LYS A 123 -8.17 -20.67 -1.14
N PRO A 124 -8.08 -20.46 -2.47
CA PRO A 124 -8.83 -19.39 -3.10
C PRO A 124 -10.34 -19.50 -2.83
N HIS A 125 -10.97 -18.38 -2.45
CA HIS A 125 -12.41 -18.29 -2.18
C HIS A 125 -13.23 -18.32 -3.48
N CYS A 126 -12.63 -17.84 -4.56
CA CYS A 126 -13.13 -17.95 -5.91
C CYS A 126 -12.08 -18.56 -6.84
N GLN A 127 -12.49 -18.93 -8.06
CA GLN A 127 -11.55 -19.41 -9.05
C GLN A 127 -10.55 -18.28 -9.40
N PRO A 128 -9.23 -18.50 -9.29
CA PRO A 128 -8.25 -17.49 -9.66
C PRO A 128 -8.48 -16.99 -11.10
N LYS A 129 -8.15 -15.72 -11.35
CA LYS A 129 -8.29 -15.03 -12.65
C LYS A 129 -9.73 -14.76 -13.09
N THR A 130 -10.74 -15.09 -12.29
CA THR A 130 -12.17 -14.91 -12.66
C THR A 130 -12.84 -13.69 -12.06
N ALA A 131 -12.14 -12.98 -11.16
CA ALA A 131 -12.67 -11.83 -10.45
C ALA A 131 -11.55 -10.93 -9.94
N HIS A 132 -11.92 -9.68 -9.67
CA HIS A 132 -11.13 -8.75 -8.87
C HIS A 132 -11.72 -8.67 -7.45
N GLU A 133 -10.92 -8.99 -6.44
CA GLU A 133 -11.36 -9.00 -5.05
C GLU A 133 -10.35 -8.28 -4.15
N TYR A 134 -10.57 -7.00 -3.86
CA TYR A 134 -9.68 -6.20 -3.03
C TYR A 134 -9.37 -6.92 -1.70
N HIS A 135 -8.08 -7.09 -1.41
CA HIS A 135 -7.60 -7.65 -0.16
C HIS A 135 -6.48 -6.80 0.43
N GLY A 136 -6.88 -5.88 1.30
CA GLY A 136 -6.08 -4.74 1.75
C GLY A 136 -4.76 -5.11 2.42
N HIS A 137 -4.67 -6.28 3.08
CA HIS A 137 -3.54 -6.67 3.93
C HIS A 137 -2.81 -7.93 3.43
N ILE A 138 -3.52 -8.92 2.85
CA ILE A 138 -2.92 -10.19 2.42
C ILE A 138 -1.83 -10.01 1.36
N ILE A 139 -2.07 -9.07 0.44
CA ILE A 139 -1.11 -8.79 -0.63
C ILE A 139 0.24 -8.33 -0.06
N GLY A 140 0.22 -7.56 1.02
CA GLY A 140 1.43 -7.09 1.68
C GLY A 140 2.31 -8.22 2.17
N TYR A 141 1.72 -9.20 2.85
CA TYR A 141 2.46 -10.38 3.33
C TYR A 141 2.97 -11.25 2.18
N ALA A 142 2.13 -11.51 1.18
CA ALA A 142 2.52 -12.33 0.03
C ALA A 142 3.67 -11.70 -0.77
N ALA A 143 3.56 -10.41 -1.08
CA ALA A 143 4.60 -9.67 -1.79
C ALA A 143 5.87 -9.50 -0.92
N GLY A 144 5.73 -9.25 0.38
CA GLY A 144 6.86 -9.17 1.31
C GLY A 144 7.65 -10.48 1.39
N GLU A 145 6.96 -11.63 1.39
CA GLU A 145 7.60 -12.95 1.35
C GLU A 145 8.30 -13.20 0.01
N LEU A 146 7.66 -12.83 -1.11
CA LEU A 146 8.29 -12.92 -2.43
C LEU A 146 9.58 -12.10 -2.50
N ILE A 147 9.56 -10.85 -2.02
CA ILE A 147 10.74 -9.98 -1.96
C ILE A 147 11.86 -10.64 -1.16
N ARG A 148 11.54 -11.20 0.02
CA ARG A 148 12.51 -11.90 0.86
C ARG A 148 13.13 -13.13 0.18
N ARG A 149 12.34 -13.85 -0.62
CA ARG A 149 12.78 -15.06 -1.33
C ARG A 149 13.72 -14.72 -2.50
N VAL A 150 13.44 -13.64 -3.23
CA VAL A 150 14.20 -13.28 -4.45
C VAL A 150 15.36 -12.31 -4.21
N ASP A 151 15.35 -11.57 -3.10
CA ASP A 151 16.47 -10.70 -2.73
C ASP A 151 17.73 -11.53 -2.43
N LEU A 152 18.86 -11.15 -3.03
CA LEU A 152 20.13 -11.88 -2.92
C LEU A 152 20.66 -11.96 -1.48
N HIS A 153 20.25 -11.03 -0.60
CA HIS A 153 20.63 -11.00 0.80
C HIS A 153 19.50 -11.46 1.72
N HIS A 154 18.39 -11.94 1.14
CA HIS A 154 17.17 -12.34 1.85
C HIS A 154 16.66 -11.27 2.82
N ARG A 155 16.84 -10.00 2.47
CA ARG A 155 16.34 -8.87 3.25
C ARG A 155 14.82 -8.94 3.37
N THR A 156 14.32 -8.57 4.54
CA THR A 156 12.88 -8.35 4.74
C THR A 156 12.41 -7.14 3.93
N TYR A 157 11.11 -7.04 3.65
CA TYR A 157 10.52 -5.87 2.98
C TYR A 157 10.91 -4.54 3.66
N ASN A 158 10.91 -4.49 5.00
CA ASN A 158 11.34 -3.30 5.75
C ASN A 158 12.82 -2.95 5.51
N GLN A 159 13.71 -3.94 5.56
CA GLN A 159 15.13 -3.72 5.24
C GLN A 159 15.30 -3.22 3.81
N PHE A 160 14.62 -3.86 2.86
CA PHE A 160 14.69 -3.48 1.45
C PHE A 160 14.22 -2.02 1.23
N VAL A 161 13.06 -1.64 1.74
CA VAL A 161 12.50 -0.28 1.58
C VAL A 161 13.45 0.78 2.14
N ARG A 162 13.97 0.55 3.36
CA ARG A 162 14.91 1.47 4.02
C ARG A 162 16.21 1.65 3.25
N ASP A 163 16.71 0.57 2.63
CA ASP A 163 18.00 0.59 1.94
C ASP A 163 17.89 1.15 0.51
N GLU A 164 16.73 0.98 -0.14
CA GLU A 164 16.59 1.16 -1.59
C GLU A 164 15.74 2.38 -2.00
N LEU A 165 14.84 2.85 -1.12
CA LEU A 165 13.91 3.94 -1.43
C LEU A 165 14.27 5.25 -0.74
N ASP A 166 13.83 5.42 0.50
CA ASP A 166 14.07 6.61 1.31
C ASP A 166 14.13 6.22 2.80
N ARG A 167 15.04 6.85 3.54
CA ARG A 167 15.25 6.56 4.97
C ARG A 167 14.17 7.15 5.86
N GLU A 168 13.37 8.07 5.34
CA GLU A 168 12.21 8.69 5.97
C GLU A 168 10.90 7.98 5.59
N PHE A 169 10.99 6.81 4.94
CA PHE A 169 9.86 5.91 4.72
C PHE A 169 10.01 4.67 5.60
N TYR A 170 9.23 4.61 6.68
CA TYR A 170 9.34 3.58 7.71
C TYR A 170 8.29 2.49 7.48
N VAL A 171 8.73 1.26 7.26
CA VAL A 171 7.84 0.09 7.33
C VAL A 171 7.68 -0.38 8.77
N SER A 172 8.71 -0.19 9.60
CA SER A 172 8.60 -0.29 11.05
C SER A 172 9.52 0.70 11.74
N ILE A 173 9.06 1.26 12.87
CA ILE A 173 9.78 2.21 13.70
C ILE A 173 10.40 1.45 14.88
N LEU A 174 11.71 1.55 15.07
CA LEU A 174 12.43 0.87 16.16
C LEU A 174 13.06 1.84 17.17
N HIS A 175 12.87 3.14 16.98
CA HIS A 175 13.55 4.18 17.75
C HIS A 175 12.54 5.20 18.29
N ASP A 176 12.57 5.43 19.61
CA ASP A 176 11.68 6.35 20.31
C ASP A 176 11.74 7.79 19.75
N GLU A 177 12.91 8.21 19.26
CA GLU A 177 13.08 9.53 18.64
C GLU A 177 12.27 9.68 17.35
N VAL A 178 12.13 8.60 16.56
CA VAL A 178 11.31 8.59 15.35
C VAL A 178 9.83 8.49 15.73
N GLU A 179 9.50 7.65 16.72
CA GLU A 179 8.14 7.53 17.25
C GLU A 179 7.59 8.86 17.75
N ALA A 180 8.42 9.67 18.41
CA ALA A 180 8.06 11.01 18.88
C ALA A 180 7.69 11.98 17.75
N ARG A 181 7.97 11.66 16.48
CA ARG A 181 7.59 12.47 15.30
C ARG A 181 6.24 12.06 14.71
N VAL A 182 5.69 10.91 15.09
CA VAL A 182 4.43 10.39 14.57
C VAL A 182 3.26 11.26 15.02
N SER A 183 2.50 11.81 14.07
CA SER A 183 1.22 12.46 14.32
C SER A 183 0.14 11.38 14.47
N PRO A 184 -0.65 11.39 15.56
CA PRO A 184 -1.67 10.39 15.80
C PRO A 184 -2.78 10.41 14.74
N VAL A 185 -3.25 9.24 14.35
CA VAL A 185 -4.47 9.06 13.56
C VAL A 185 -5.67 9.45 14.42
N THR A 186 -6.50 10.36 13.90
CA THR A 186 -7.74 10.79 14.55
C THR A 186 -8.94 10.39 13.71
N ARG A 187 -10.00 9.91 14.34
CA ARG A 187 -11.30 9.74 13.67
C ARG A 187 -12.04 11.06 13.66
N LYS A 188 -12.59 11.42 12.51
CA LYS A 188 -13.68 12.39 12.43
C LYS A 188 -14.95 11.64 12.04
N GLU A 189 -16.03 11.83 12.79
CA GLU A 189 -17.33 11.34 12.35
C GLU A 189 -17.75 12.15 11.12
N VAL A 190 -17.86 11.49 9.98
CA VAL A 190 -18.40 12.06 8.75
C VAL A 190 -19.83 11.54 8.60
N ASP A 191 -20.77 12.43 8.26
CA ASP A 191 -22.16 12.04 7.99
C ASP A 191 -22.22 11.30 6.64
N THR A 192 -22.45 9.99 6.70
CA THR A 192 -22.40 9.07 5.55
C THR A 192 -23.70 8.95 4.79
N SER A 193 -24.75 9.62 5.25
CA SER A 193 -26.11 9.48 4.71
C SER A 193 -26.23 9.72 3.20
N ASN A 194 -25.26 10.45 2.61
CA ASN A 194 -25.25 10.79 1.19
C ASN A 194 -24.10 10.20 0.36
N VAL A 195 -23.20 9.38 0.94
CA VAL A 195 -21.91 9.11 0.28
C VAL A 195 -21.96 7.91 -0.66
N PHE A 196 -22.63 6.79 -0.35
CA PHE A 196 -22.89 5.72 -1.32
C PHE A 196 -24.09 4.87 -0.88
N SER A 197 -25.08 4.67 -1.77
CA SER A 197 -26.14 3.68 -1.53
C SER A 197 -25.58 2.28 -1.83
N MET A 198 -24.93 1.65 -0.85
CA MET A 198 -24.54 0.24 -0.96
C MET A 198 -25.75 -0.66 -0.77
N ASP A 199 -25.83 -1.74 -1.55
CA ASP A 199 -26.73 -2.83 -1.20
C ASP A 199 -26.22 -3.57 0.06
N SER A 200 -27.15 -4.08 0.85
CA SER A 200 -26.86 -4.73 2.13
C SER A 200 -26.07 -6.05 2.05
N GLN A 201 -25.97 -6.68 0.88
CA GLN A 201 -25.19 -7.91 0.69
C GLN A 201 -23.71 -7.59 0.45
N THR A 202 -23.43 -6.55 -0.34
CA THR A 202 -22.08 -6.05 -0.58
C THR A 202 -21.47 -5.47 0.70
N GLN A 203 -22.28 -4.76 1.50
CA GLN A 203 -21.87 -4.29 2.82
C GLN A 203 -21.49 -5.45 3.76
N LYS A 204 -22.27 -6.54 3.79
CA LYS A 204 -21.97 -7.72 4.61
C LYS A 204 -20.71 -8.50 4.18
N LYS A 205 -20.35 -8.50 2.89
CA LYS A 205 -19.13 -9.17 2.40
C LYS A 205 -17.86 -8.36 2.63
N SER A 206 -17.92 -7.04 2.42
CA SER A 206 -16.86 -6.12 2.81
C SER A 206 -16.65 -6.18 4.33
N LEU A 207 -17.75 -6.18 5.10
CA LEU A 207 -17.71 -6.34 6.55
C LEU A 207 -17.22 -7.72 7.00
N SER A 208 -17.54 -8.82 6.30
CA SER A 208 -17.01 -10.14 6.68
C SER A 208 -15.51 -10.27 6.39
N CYS A 209 -15.00 -9.56 5.38
CA CYS A 209 -13.55 -9.44 5.18
C CYS A 209 -12.92 -8.60 6.30
N SER A 210 -13.62 -7.58 6.80
CA SER A 210 -13.11 -6.70 7.86
C SER A 210 -13.21 -7.25 9.28
N ASP A 211 -14.29 -7.98 9.58
CA ASP A 211 -14.57 -8.57 10.89
C ASP A 211 -13.58 -9.70 11.24
N ALA A 212 -12.82 -10.20 10.26
CA ALA A 212 -11.82 -11.26 10.44
C ALA A 212 -10.46 -10.73 10.97
N SER A 213 -10.19 -9.43 10.88
CA SER A 213 -8.89 -8.85 11.23
C SER A 213 -8.94 -7.99 12.50
N PRO A 214 -8.15 -8.33 13.54
CA PRO A 214 -7.95 -7.46 14.70
C PRO A 214 -7.54 -6.01 14.41
N LEU A 215 -6.94 -5.71 13.24
CA LEU A 215 -6.57 -4.35 12.84
C LEU A 215 -7.79 -3.46 12.61
N GLU A 216 -8.91 -4.03 12.22
CA GLU A 216 -10.09 -3.29 11.78
C GLU A 216 -11.12 -3.15 12.91
N SER A 217 -10.91 -3.86 14.02
CA SER A 217 -11.74 -3.78 15.22
C SER A 217 -11.60 -2.46 16.00
N SER A 218 -10.50 -1.69 15.81
CA SER A 218 -10.32 -0.40 16.48
C SER A 218 -9.28 0.48 15.80
N LEU A 219 -9.68 1.69 15.39
CA LEU A 219 -8.78 2.75 14.93
C LEU A 219 -7.63 3.06 15.91
N MET A 220 -7.83 2.84 17.20
CA MET A 220 -6.83 3.15 18.22
C MET A 220 -5.60 2.23 18.11
N ILE A 221 -5.71 1.07 17.46
CA ILE A 221 -4.56 0.17 17.26
C ILE A 221 -3.47 0.85 16.42
N PHE A 222 -3.85 1.73 15.47
CA PHE A 222 -2.94 2.48 14.61
C PHE A 222 -2.20 3.61 15.29
N ASN A 223 -2.54 3.93 16.55
CA ASN A 223 -1.78 4.87 17.38
C ASN A 223 -0.87 4.14 18.38
N GLY A 224 -0.88 2.81 18.39
CA GLY A 224 -0.06 2.02 19.30
C GLY A 224 1.36 1.85 18.79
N THR A 225 2.35 2.22 19.61
CA THR A 225 3.79 1.99 19.35
C THR A 225 4.08 0.56 18.91
N ARG A 226 3.37 -0.41 19.49
CA ARG A 226 3.49 -1.83 19.14
C ARG A 226 3.18 -2.11 17.67
N LEU A 227 2.18 -1.43 17.10
CA LEU A 227 1.85 -1.54 15.68
C LEU A 227 2.90 -0.82 14.82
N HIS A 228 3.43 0.32 15.27
CA HIS A 228 4.50 1.02 14.54
C HIS A 228 5.80 0.21 14.51
N CYS A 229 6.07 -0.62 15.52
CA CYS A 229 7.27 -1.45 15.60
C CYS A 229 7.27 -2.70 14.70
N VAL A 230 6.14 -3.04 14.08
CA VAL A 230 6.02 -4.22 13.23
C VAL A 230 5.84 -3.83 11.77
N ALA A 231 6.30 -4.69 10.86
CA ALA A 231 6.08 -4.49 9.43
C ALA A 231 4.76 -5.16 9.03
N ILE A 232 3.76 -4.36 8.65
CA ILE A 232 2.51 -4.81 8.03
C ILE A 232 2.48 -4.17 6.64
N PRO A 233 3.20 -4.77 5.66
CA PRO A 233 3.32 -4.18 4.34
C PRO A 233 1.92 -3.89 3.78
N SER A 234 1.78 -2.81 3.02
CA SER A 234 0.52 -2.35 2.42
C SER A 234 -0.50 -1.69 3.37
N VAL A 235 -0.15 -1.47 4.64
CA VAL A 235 -1.06 -0.94 5.66
C VAL A 235 -0.42 0.09 6.58
N ASN A 236 0.64 -0.25 7.32
CA ASN A 236 1.04 0.54 8.49
C ASN A 236 2.28 1.40 8.30
N GLU A 237 2.73 1.57 7.06
CA GLU A 237 3.93 2.36 6.80
C GLU A 237 3.73 3.84 7.15
N ILE A 238 4.81 4.45 7.65
CA ILE A 238 4.82 5.78 8.23
C ILE A 238 5.84 6.64 7.47
N THR A 239 5.42 7.82 7.01
CA THR A 239 6.31 8.75 6.31
C THR A 239 5.79 10.19 6.35
N ASN A 240 6.43 11.09 5.60
CA ASN A 240 5.97 12.47 5.38
C ASN A 240 5.80 12.75 3.88
N ALA A 241 5.12 13.86 3.55
CA ALA A 241 4.86 14.24 2.16
C ALA A 241 6.16 14.41 1.34
N ARG A 242 7.24 14.90 1.97
CA ARG A 242 8.55 15.08 1.31
C ARG A 242 9.13 13.76 0.81
N SER A 243 9.25 12.77 1.70
CA SER A 243 9.78 11.44 1.37
C SER A 243 8.90 10.74 0.34
N LEU A 244 7.57 10.81 0.51
CA LEU A 244 6.63 10.22 -0.43
C LEU A 244 6.73 10.84 -1.83
N ALA A 245 6.71 12.17 -1.93
CA ALA A 245 6.84 12.88 -3.21
C ALA A 245 8.20 12.62 -3.87
N ARG A 246 9.25 12.52 -3.07
CA ARG A 246 10.59 12.16 -3.53
C ARG A 246 10.63 10.77 -4.16
N ILE A 247 10.08 9.75 -3.48
CA ILE A 247 10.01 8.39 -4.02
C ILE A 247 9.26 8.39 -5.35
N TYR A 248 8.10 9.05 -5.43
CA TYR A 248 7.33 9.13 -6.67
C TYR A 248 8.07 9.82 -7.80
N TYR A 249 8.73 10.94 -7.51
CA TYR A 249 9.51 11.65 -8.53
C TYR A 249 10.66 10.78 -9.05
N LEU A 250 11.33 10.03 -8.17
CA LEU A 250 12.38 9.10 -8.57
C LEU A 250 11.88 7.95 -9.46
N LEU A 251 10.57 7.68 -9.56
CA LEU A 251 10.06 6.72 -10.55
C LEU A 251 10.18 7.25 -11.97
N ILE A 252 10.06 8.57 -12.15
CA ILE A 252 9.96 9.24 -13.45
C ILE A 252 11.21 10.03 -13.84
N GLY A 253 12.03 10.47 -12.88
CA GLY A 253 13.15 11.37 -13.12
C GLY A 253 14.31 11.25 -12.14
N ASP A 254 15.44 11.85 -12.49
CA ASP A 254 16.59 11.99 -11.61
C ASP A 254 16.36 13.19 -10.68
N ILE A 255 16.74 13.10 -9.41
CA ILE A 255 16.70 14.26 -8.50
C ILE A 255 18.10 14.80 -8.31
N ASN A 256 18.23 16.13 -8.29
CA ASN A 256 19.42 16.81 -7.83
C ASN A 256 19.08 17.68 -6.62
N GLU A 257 19.39 17.17 -5.43
CA GLU A 257 19.13 17.88 -4.17
C GLU A 257 20.40 18.02 -3.36
N TYR A 258 20.64 19.21 -2.82
CA TYR A 258 21.81 19.51 -1.98
C TYR A 258 23.15 19.09 -2.63
N GLY A 259 23.25 19.21 -3.96
CA GLY A 259 24.43 18.80 -4.73
C GLY A 259 24.63 17.30 -4.87
N LYS A 260 23.66 16.47 -4.45
CA LYS A 260 23.66 15.02 -4.62
C LYS A 260 22.68 14.63 -5.70
N LYS A 261 23.21 14.09 -6.80
CA LYS A 261 22.40 13.51 -7.87
C LYS A 261 22.00 12.09 -7.51
N GLN A 262 20.70 11.82 -7.48
CA GLN A 262 20.14 10.48 -7.38
C GLN A 262 19.45 10.12 -8.70
N LYS A 263 19.79 8.96 -9.25
CA LYS A 263 19.18 8.45 -10.49
C LYS A 263 17.78 7.91 -10.23
N ARG A 264 16.91 8.01 -11.25
CA ARG A 264 15.59 7.37 -11.22
C ARG A 264 15.66 5.89 -10.85
N LEU A 265 14.71 5.45 -10.03
CA LEU A 265 14.58 4.09 -9.49
C LEU A 265 14.24 3.09 -10.59
N LEU A 266 13.29 3.42 -11.48
CA LEU A 266 12.85 2.55 -12.56
C LEU A 266 13.46 2.98 -13.89
N SER A 267 13.68 2.04 -14.81
CA SER A 267 13.91 2.42 -16.22
C SER A 267 12.59 2.88 -16.83
N GLU A 268 12.65 3.64 -17.92
CA GLU A 268 11.43 4.04 -18.65
C GLU A 268 10.62 2.82 -19.11
N GLN A 269 11.30 1.79 -19.63
CA GLN A 269 10.68 0.55 -20.06
C GLN A 269 9.98 -0.18 -18.91
N THR A 270 10.63 -0.29 -17.75
CA THR A 270 10.04 -0.91 -16.56
C THR A 270 8.82 -0.14 -16.09
N LEU A 271 8.88 1.20 -16.09
CA LEU A 271 7.75 2.02 -15.68
C LEU A 271 6.56 1.82 -16.64
N ILE A 272 6.79 1.89 -17.95
CA ILE A 272 5.76 1.65 -18.98
C ILE A 272 5.10 0.28 -18.80
N GLU A 273 5.90 -0.76 -18.56
CA GLU A 273 5.37 -2.09 -18.30
C GLU A 273 4.52 -2.13 -17.02
N ALA A 274 5.04 -1.58 -15.92
CA ALA A 274 4.35 -1.58 -14.62
C ALA A 274 3.05 -0.76 -14.63
N THR A 275 2.95 0.27 -15.47
CA THR A 275 1.76 1.12 -15.60
C THR A 275 0.86 0.73 -16.77
N LYS A 276 1.21 -0.30 -17.55
CA LYS A 276 0.37 -0.76 -18.67
C LYS A 276 -0.96 -1.28 -18.14
N ASN A 277 -2.08 -0.67 -18.57
CA ASN A 277 -3.42 -1.10 -18.20
C ASN A 277 -3.64 -2.57 -18.62
N VAL A 278 -4.01 -3.40 -17.65
CA VAL A 278 -4.37 -4.81 -17.88
C VAL A 278 -5.67 -5.19 -17.15
N THR A 279 -6.28 -4.24 -16.45
CA THR A 279 -7.61 -4.40 -15.85
C THR A 279 -8.68 -4.31 -16.93
N PRO A 280 -9.61 -5.28 -17.02
CA PRO A 280 -10.74 -5.17 -17.93
C PRO A 280 -11.59 -3.94 -17.63
N THR A 281 -12.05 -3.27 -18.68
CA THR A 281 -13.00 -2.16 -18.56
C THR A 281 -14.27 -2.66 -17.88
N ASP A 282 -14.80 -1.89 -16.92
CA ASP A 282 -16.06 -2.15 -16.23
C ASP A 282 -16.15 -3.47 -15.43
N GLU A 283 -15.04 -4.16 -15.14
CA GLU A 283 -15.06 -5.26 -14.16
C GLU A 283 -15.11 -4.65 -12.75
N PRO A 284 -16.21 -4.82 -11.99
CA PRO A 284 -16.29 -4.24 -10.67
C PRO A 284 -15.46 -5.05 -9.67
N ASP A 285 -14.86 -4.37 -8.70
CA ASP A 285 -14.29 -5.04 -7.53
C ASP A 285 -15.41 -5.62 -6.65
N ARG A 286 -15.39 -6.94 -6.42
CA ARG A 286 -16.43 -7.62 -5.63
C ARG A 286 -16.40 -7.29 -4.14
N ASN A 287 -15.26 -6.82 -3.64
CA ASN A 287 -15.08 -6.45 -2.23
C ASN A 287 -15.04 -4.93 -2.03
N TRP A 288 -14.68 -4.16 -3.06
CA TRP A 288 -14.54 -2.70 -2.99
C TRP A 288 -15.68 -1.96 -3.73
N TYR A 289 -16.82 -1.82 -3.04
CA TYR A 289 -17.95 -0.96 -3.44
C TYR A 289 -18.50 -1.15 -4.86
N ASN A 290 -18.18 -2.28 -5.52
CA ASN A 290 -18.53 -2.53 -6.92
C ASN A 290 -18.06 -1.41 -7.87
N MET A 291 -16.97 -0.71 -7.50
CA MET A 291 -16.38 0.36 -8.30
C MET A 291 -15.49 -0.23 -9.40
N SER A 292 -15.54 0.39 -10.59
CA SER A 292 -14.53 0.11 -11.62
C SER A 292 -13.22 0.80 -11.24
N THR A 293 -12.15 0.01 -11.12
CA THR A 293 -10.80 0.52 -10.84
C THR A 293 -9.85 0.03 -11.92
N ASN A 294 -9.01 0.95 -12.41
CA ASN A 294 -7.98 0.60 -13.38
C ASN A 294 -6.63 0.47 -12.69
N PHE A 295 -5.95 -0.65 -12.93
CA PHE A 295 -4.60 -0.91 -12.45
C PHE A 295 -3.68 -1.28 -13.61
N GLY A 296 -2.48 -0.69 -13.58
CA GLY A 296 -1.36 -1.14 -14.38
C GLY A 296 -0.88 -2.52 -13.92
N LYS A 297 -0.19 -3.25 -14.80
CA LYS A 297 0.36 -4.60 -14.55
C LYS A 297 1.12 -4.72 -13.23
N GLY A 298 1.88 -3.68 -12.87
CA GLY A 298 2.66 -3.58 -11.64
C GLY A 298 1.89 -3.03 -10.44
N ARG A 299 0.55 -2.98 -10.49
CA ARG A 299 -0.36 -2.48 -9.45
C ARG A 299 -0.33 -0.97 -9.23
N PHE A 300 0.21 -0.17 -10.14
CA PHE A 300 -0.04 1.26 -10.06
C PHE A 300 -1.51 1.52 -10.41
N GLN A 301 -2.23 2.27 -9.58
CA GLN A 301 -3.53 2.77 -10.00
C GLN A 301 -3.29 3.71 -11.17
N ILE A 302 -4.13 3.64 -12.19
CA ILE A 302 -3.99 4.48 -13.39
C ILE A 302 -5.31 5.19 -13.62
N TYR A 303 -5.28 6.19 -14.49
CA TYR A 303 -6.46 6.96 -14.85
C TYR A 303 -7.69 6.08 -15.14
N SER A 304 -8.82 6.45 -14.54
CA SER A 304 -10.15 5.92 -14.83
C SER A 304 -11.21 7.01 -14.63
N ASP A 305 -12.42 6.79 -15.13
CA ASP A 305 -13.51 7.76 -14.95
C ASP A 305 -13.85 8.00 -13.47
N CYS A 306 -13.63 7.00 -12.61
CA CYS A 306 -13.78 7.12 -11.16
C CYS A 306 -12.61 7.85 -10.48
N PHE A 307 -11.46 7.99 -11.14
CA PHE A 307 -10.23 8.59 -10.61
C PHE A 307 -9.59 9.52 -11.66
N ASN A 308 -10.29 10.60 -11.99
CA ASN A 308 -9.99 11.48 -13.12
C ASN A 308 -9.18 12.75 -12.75
N ILE A 309 -8.69 12.84 -11.51
CA ILE A 309 -8.20 14.10 -10.90
C ILE A 309 -7.10 14.79 -11.71
N PHE A 310 -6.26 14.02 -12.42
CA PHE A 310 -5.08 14.55 -13.12
C PHE A 310 -4.96 14.14 -14.60
N GLY A 311 -5.96 13.43 -15.15
CA GLY A 311 -6.00 13.04 -16.56
C GLY A 311 -5.08 11.87 -16.96
N ASP A 312 -4.97 11.66 -18.27
CA ASP A 312 -4.16 10.59 -18.87
C ASP A 312 -2.66 10.73 -18.55
N GLY A 313 -2.00 9.59 -18.29
CA GLY A 313 -0.57 9.53 -17.97
C GLY A 313 -0.26 9.60 -16.47
N VAL A 314 -1.26 9.84 -15.63
CA VAL A 314 -1.12 9.72 -14.18
C VAL A 314 -1.16 8.26 -13.76
N PHE A 315 -0.24 7.92 -12.88
CA PHE A 315 -0.20 6.63 -12.23
C PHE A 315 0.09 6.83 -10.73
N SER A 316 -0.28 5.81 -9.97
CA SER A 316 -0.39 5.80 -8.52
C SER A 316 -1.70 6.37 -7.95
N HIS A 317 -1.85 6.16 -6.64
CA HIS A 317 -3.08 6.29 -5.88
C HIS A 317 -3.32 7.73 -5.44
N SER A 318 -4.57 8.19 -5.56
CA SER A 318 -5.10 9.19 -4.65
C SER A 318 -5.71 8.44 -3.46
N ASP A 319 -5.01 8.40 -2.32
CA ASP A 319 -5.75 8.24 -1.06
C ASP A 319 -6.47 9.57 -0.85
N ILE A 320 -7.61 9.76 -1.53
CA ILE A 320 -8.70 10.32 -0.75
C ILE A 320 -8.93 9.21 0.26
N ILE A 321 -8.72 9.49 1.54
CA ILE A 321 -9.38 8.72 2.59
C ILE A 321 -10.87 8.94 2.32
N LEU A 322 -11.41 8.25 1.32
CA LEU A 322 -12.76 7.77 1.31
C LEU A 322 -12.69 6.49 2.15
N ASP A 323 -12.37 6.74 3.43
CA ASP A 323 -13.26 6.29 4.46
C ASP A 323 -13.41 4.77 4.59
N LEU A 324 -12.29 4.12 4.91
CA LEU A 324 -12.29 2.78 5.53
C LEU A 324 -12.70 2.80 7.02
N TYR A 325 -13.28 3.91 7.49
CA TYR A 325 -13.87 4.04 8.84
C TYR A 325 -15.18 4.86 8.84
N LEU A 326 -15.98 4.70 7.78
CA LEU A 326 -17.42 5.01 7.79
C LEU A 326 -18.23 3.85 8.32
#